data_AF-A0A3C0DYX1-F1
#
_entry.id   AF-A0A3C0DYX1-F1
#
_cell.length_a   1.000
_cell.length_b   1.000
_cell.length_c   1.000
_cell.angle_alpha   90.00
_cell.angle_beta   90.00
_cell.angle_gamma   90.00
#
_symmetry.space_group_name_H-M   'P 1'
#
loop_
_entity.id
_entity.type
_entity.pdbx_description
1 polymer ?
#
loop_
_entity_poly.entity_id
_entity_poly.type
_entity_poly.pdbx_seq_one_letter_code
_entity_poly.pdbx_strand_id
1 'polypeptide(L)'
;MDGTTTRPAGQGRLSMAWMPVVMFLGSGTIDTMFGWYTDDPTMDAPGMQMAFASVPFTLGGIVGLLDHLRSSAPRPRRKDILAGMALGVVNFGSLFFLLRVFDGGLLQRSMVVPTLNLSVIVLATLVGVLAFKDIPGKKARWGVALAALAIGAMMAL
;
A
#
# COMPACT_ATOMS: atom_id res chain seq x y z
N MET A 1 37.93 27.38 23.43
CA MET A 1 36.78 27.68 22.57
C MET A 1 36.07 26.36 22.35
N ASP A 2 35.20 25.99 23.30
CA ASP A 2 34.63 24.65 23.42
C ASP A 2 33.39 24.51 22.55
N GLY A 3 33.47 23.63 21.56
CA GLY A 3 32.38 23.26 20.65
C GLY A 3 31.47 22.19 21.25
N THR A 4 30.72 22.54 22.29
CA THR A 4 29.67 21.68 22.85
C THR A 4 28.45 21.67 21.92
N THR A 5 28.46 20.78 20.92
CA THR A 5 27.24 20.36 20.21
C THR A 5 26.30 19.67 21.20
N THR A 6 25.39 20.44 21.79
CA THR A 6 24.26 19.95 22.57
C THR A 6 23.31 19.22 21.62
N ARG A 7 23.37 17.89 21.61
CA ARG A 7 22.34 17.04 21.00
C ARG A 7 21.06 17.26 21.83
N PRO A 8 19.92 17.63 21.23
CA PRO A 8 18.70 17.78 22.00
C PRO A 8 18.33 16.42 22.62
N ALA A 9 18.29 16.41 23.94
CA ALA A 9 17.83 15.30 24.75
C ALA A 9 16.32 15.09 24.53
N GLY A 10 15.88 13.84 24.39
CA GLY A 10 14.46 13.49 24.53
C GLY A 10 13.68 13.10 23.27
N GLN A 11 14.32 12.70 22.16
CA GLN A 11 13.61 11.89 21.17
C GLN A 11 13.58 10.44 21.65
N GLY A 12 12.53 10.09 22.40
CA GLY A 12 12.19 8.69 22.63
C GLY A 12 12.02 8.01 21.28
N ARG A 13 13.01 7.22 20.86
CA ARG A 13 12.91 6.36 19.68
C ARG A 13 11.84 5.34 20.01
N LEU A 14 10.58 5.63 19.70
CA LEU A 14 9.54 4.62 19.64
C LEU A 14 10.09 3.52 18.76
N SER A 15 10.30 2.34 19.35
CA SER A 15 10.84 1.20 18.63
C SER A 15 9.86 0.85 17.52
N MET A 16 10.19 1.19 16.27
CA MET A 16 9.38 0.93 15.08
C MET A 16 9.22 -0.57 14.75
N ALA A 17 9.69 -1.45 15.64
CA ALA A 17 9.55 -2.89 15.55
C ALA A 17 8.09 -3.39 15.57
N TRP A 18 7.12 -2.58 16.02
CA TRP A 18 5.71 -2.93 15.99
C TRP A 18 5.04 -2.72 14.61
N MET A 19 5.63 -1.90 13.73
CA MET A 19 5.03 -1.56 12.44
C MET A 19 4.79 -2.79 11.53
N PRO A 20 5.71 -3.77 11.42
CA PRO A 20 5.47 -4.97 10.63
C PRO A 20 4.25 -5.77 11.12
N VAL A 21 4.02 -5.84 12.44
CA VAL A 21 2.89 -6.56 13.02
C VAL A 21 1.58 -5.88 12.68
N VAL A 22 1.52 -4.55 12.78
CA VAL A 22 0.31 -3.80 12.43
C VAL A 22 0.07 -3.78 10.93
N MET A 23 1.11 -3.71 10.11
CA MET A 23 0.97 -3.86 8.66
C MET A 23 0.42 -5.24 8.30
N PHE A 24 0.95 -6.31 8.92
CA PHE A 24 0.48 -7.67 8.68
C PHE A 24 -0.98 -7.90 9.11
N LEU A 25 -1.35 -7.47 10.32
CA LEU A 25 -2.72 -7.60 10.83
C LEU A 25 -3.69 -6.73 10.05
N GLY A 26 -3.31 -5.48 9.76
CA GLY A 26 -4.12 -4.54 9.00
C GLY A 26 -4.36 -5.02 7.58
N SER A 27 -3.30 -5.37 6.85
CA SER A 27 -3.43 -5.87 5.48
C SER A 27 -4.16 -7.21 5.44
N GLY A 28 -3.84 -8.16 6.33
CA GLY A 28 -4.51 -9.46 6.38
C GLY A 28 -6.01 -9.35 6.69
N THR A 29 -6.40 -8.43 7.57
CA THR A 29 -7.82 -8.15 7.86
C THR A 29 -8.51 -7.59 6.62
N ILE A 30 -7.90 -6.61 5.97
CA ILE A 30 -8.42 -5.99 4.74
C ILE A 30 -8.58 -7.04 3.64
N ASP A 31 -7.57 -7.88 3.40
CA ASP A 31 -7.57 -8.93 2.38
C ASP A 31 -8.67 -9.97 2.64
N THR A 32 -8.88 -10.33 3.91
CA THR A 32 -9.95 -11.27 4.31
C THR A 32 -11.34 -10.65 4.11
N MET A 33 -11.52 -9.37 4.49
CA MET A 33 -12.76 -8.64 4.27
C MET A 33 -13.07 -8.53 2.77
N PHE A 34 -12.06 -8.27 1.93
CA PHE A 34 -12.21 -8.24 0.48
C PHE A 34 -12.69 -9.58 -0.09
N GLY A 35 -12.05 -10.68 0.32
CA GLY A 35 -12.44 -12.03 -0.09
C GLY A 35 -13.89 -12.34 0.29
N TRP A 36 -14.27 -12.04 1.53
CA TRP A 36 -15.63 -12.29 2.04
C TRP A 36 -16.70 -11.43 1.36
N TYR A 37 -16.42 -10.13 1.17
CA TYR A 37 -17.40 -9.19 0.61
C TYR A 37 -17.65 -9.42 -0.89
N THR A 38 -16.68 -9.98 -1.62
CA THR A 38 -16.82 -10.29 -3.06
C THR A 38 -17.54 -11.63 -3.31
N ASP A 39 -17.91 -12.38 -2.27
CA ASP A 39 -18.78 -13.57 -2.38
C ASP A 39 -20.28 -13.21 -2.24
N ASP A 40 -20.60 -11.96 -1.87
CA ASP A 40 -21.97 -11.51 -1.72
C ASP A 40 -22.59 -11.18 -3.09
N PRO A 41 -23.71 -11.81 -3.48
CA PRO A 41 -24.37 -11.58 -4.78
C PRO A 41 -24.89 -10.14 -4.97
N THR A 42 -24.86 -9.31 -3.92
CA THR A 42 -25.17 -7.87 -4.03
C THR A 42 -24.10 -7.05 -4.76
N MET A 43 -22.89 -7.59 -4.98
CA MET A 43 -21.81 -6.92 -5.73
C MET A 43 -22.00 -6.91 -7.25
N ASP A 44 -22.87 -7.77 -7.81
CA ASP A 44 -23.17 -7.82 -9.25
C ASP A 44 -23.99 -6.61 -9.75
N ALA A 45 -24.44 -5.76 -8.82
CA ALA A 45 -25.13 -4.52 -9.18
C ALA A 45 -24.16 -3.54 -9.89
N PRO A 46 -24.57 -2.95 -11.04
CA PRO A 46 -23.74 -2.00 -11.77
C PRO A 46 -23.28 -0.83 -10.89
N GLY A 47 -21.96 -0.65 -10.76
CA GLY A 47 -21.35 0.47 -10.02
C GLY A 47 -21.02 0.20 -8.55
N MET A 48 -21.41 -0.95 -7.99
CA MET A 48 -21.15 -1.28 -6.57
C MET A 48 -19.64 -1.42 -6.29
N GLN A 49 -18.87 -1.94 -7.26
CA GLN A 49 -17.41 -2.04 -7.19
C GLN A 49 -16.72 -0.68 -7.09
N MET A 50 -17.21 0.32 -7.84
CA MET A 50 -16.68 1.69 -7.76
C MET A 50 -17.04 2.35 -6.42
N ALA A 51 -18.27 2.14 -5.95
CA ALA A 51 -18.70 2.65 -4.65
C ALA A 51 -17.84 2.07 -3.52
N PHE A 52 -17.57 0.76 -3.56
CA PHE A 52 -16.73 0.09 -2.59
C PHE A 52 -15.27 0.57 -2.65
N ALA A 53 -14.69 0.68 -3.85
CA ALA A 53 -13.35 1.24 -4.01
C ALA A 53 -13.25 2.70 -3.54
N SER A 54 -14.34 3.47 -3.58
CA SER A 54 -14.35 4.86 -3.09
C SER A 54 -14.22 4.97 -1.56
N VAL A 55 -14.62 3.96 -0.80
CA VAL A 55 -14.63 3.99 0.68
C VAL A 55 -13.19 4.05 1.26
N PRO A 56 -12.25 3.15 0.91
CA PRO A 56 -10.86 3.26 1.36
C PRO A 56 -10.20 4.58 0.94
N PHE A 57 -10.52 5.10 -0.25
CA PHE A 57 -9.95 6.34 -0.77
C PHE A 57 -10.46 7.58 -0.04
N THR A 58 -11.76 7.64 0.23
CA THR A 58 -12.35 8.72 1.03
C THR A 58 -11.84 8.67 2.46
N LEU A 59 -11.78 7.49 3.08
CA LEU A 59 -11.22 7.34 4.42
C LEU A 59 -9.73 7.73 4.46
N GLY A 60 -8.93 7.27 3.50
CA GLY A 60 -7.52 7.63 3.38
C GLY A 60 -7.32 9.13 3.17
N GLY A 61 -8.18 9.76 2.36
CA GLY A 61 -8.20 11.21 2.16
C GLY A 61 -8.53 11.98 3.43
N ILE A 62 -9.54 11.54 4.20
CA ILE A 62 -9.92 12.15 5.48
C ILE A 62 -8.78 12.00 6.50
N VAL A 63 -8.21 10.80 6.63
CA VAL A 63 -7.10 10.55 7.56
C VAL A 63 -5.88 11.40 7.19
N GLY A 64 -5.52 11.45 5.91
CA GLY A 64 -4.41 12.29 5.43
C GLY A 64 -4.68 13.79 5.65
N LEU A 65 -5.91 14.24 5.48
CA LEU A 65 -6.30 15.62 5.76
C LEU A 65 -6.22 15.93 7.26
N LEU A 66 -6.73 15.04 8.12
CA LEU A 66 -6.65 15.19 9.58
C LEU A 66 -5.21 15.20 10.07
N ASP A 67 -4.36 14.33 9.53
CA ASP A 67 -2.92 14.31 9.84
C ASP A 67 -2.23 15.61 9.43
N HIS A 68 -2.57 16.13 8.25
CA HIS A 68 -2.06 17.42 7.78
C HIS A 68 -2.53 18.60 8.65
N LEU A 69 -3.78 18.59 9.12
CA LEU A 69 -4.30 19.62 10.02
C LEU A 69 -3.65 19.58 11.42
N ARG A 70 -3.28 18.39 11.89
CA ARG A 70 -2.62 18.19 13.19
C ARG A 70 -1.12 18.47 13.13
N SER A 71 -0.51 18.29 11.97
CA SER A 71 0.90 18.56 11.75
C SER A 71 1.15 20.05 11.52
N SER A 72 2.24 20.60 12.06
CA SER A 72 2.75 21.94 11.70
C SER A 72 3.41 21.96 10.31
N ALA A 73 3.00 21.06 9.42
CA ALA A 73 3.62 20.87 8.12
C ALA A 73 3.29 22.05 7.18
N PRO A 74 4.23 22.45 6.30
CA PRO A 74 3.96 23.45 5.28
C PRO A 74 2.79 23.03 4.39
N ARG A 75 2.02 24.01 3.89
CA ARG A 75 0.94 23.73 2.94
C ARG A 75 1.47 22.96 1.71
N PRO A 76 0.73 21.96 1.21
CA PRO A 76 1.18 21.17 0.06
C PRO A 76 1.33 22.06 -1.16
N ARG A 77 2.42 21.91 -1.90
CA ARG A 77 2.59 22.64 -3.16
C ARG A 77 1.71 22.00 -4.22
N ARG A 78 1.38 22.75 -5.28
CA ARG A 78 0.61 22.22 -6.42
C ARG A 78 1.21 20.95 -7.02
N LYS A 79 2.55 20.84 -7.02
CA LYS A 79 3.28 19.64 -7.48
C LYS A 79 3.01 18.43 -6.59
N ASP A 80 2.97 18.63 -5.27
CA ASP A 80 2.74 17.56 -4.30
C ASP A 80 1.29 17.04 -4.40
N ILE A 81 0.33 17.96 -4.61
CA ILE A 81 -1.08 17.62 -4.85
C ILE A 81 -1.24 16.82 -6.16
N LEU A 82 -0.61 17.28 -7.24
CA LEU A 82 -0.71 16.60 -8.54
C LEU A 82 -0.06 15.20 -8.50
N ALA A 83 1.09 15.08 -7.84
CA ALA A 83 1.75 13.79 -7.63
C ALA A 83 0.89 12.86 -6.76
N GLY A 84 0.28 13.38 -5.69
CA GLY A 84 -0.64 12.63 -4.84
C GLY A 84 -1.89 12.16 -5.60
N MET A 85 -2.46 13.02 -6.46
CA MET A 85 -3.61 12.66 -7.28
C MET A 85 -3.25 11.58 -8.31
N ALA A 86 -2.11 11.70 -8.98
CA ALA A 86 -1.62 10.67 -9.90
C ALA A 86 -1.40 9.33 -9.18
N LEU A 87 -0.77 9.35 -8.00
CA LEU A 87 -0.58 8.16 -7.18
C LEU A 87 -1.92 7.56 -6.73
N GLY A 88 -2.88 8.40 -6.35
CA GLY A 88 -4.23 7.99 -5.98
C GLY A 88 -4.96 7.31 -7.13
N VAL A 89 -4.89 7.85 -8.35
CA VAL A 89 -5.50 7.24 -9.55
C VAL A 89 -4.91 5.86 -9.83
N VAL A 90 -3.58 5.72 -9.75
CA VAL A 90 -2.90 4.42 -9.95
C VAL A 90 -3.33 3.40 -8.88
N ASN A 91 -3.43 3.84 -7.62
CA ASN A 91 -3.86 2.96 -6.54
C ASN A 91 -5.35 2.58 -6.66
N PHE A 92 -6.21 3.51 -7.09
CA PHE A 92 -7.64 3.26 -7.30
C PHE A 92 -7.84 2.27 -8.44
N GLY A 93 -7.11 2.45 -9.54
CA GLY A 93 -7.09 1.51 -10.65
C GLY A 93 -6.70 0.10 -10.18
N SER A 94 -5.68 -0.02 -9.31
CA SER A 94 -5.24 -1.31 -8.76
C SER A 94 -6.38 -2.02 -8.00
N LEU A 95 -7.11 -1.29 -7.16
CA LEU A 95 -8.26 -1.84 -6.42
C LEU A 95 -9.45 -2.16 -7.35
N PHE A 96 -9.73 -1.31 -8.34
CA PHE A 96 -10.79 -1.56 -9.31
C PHE A 96 -10.53 -2.82 -10.13
N PHE A 97 -9.29 -3.00 -10.63
CA PHE A 97 -8.92 -4.20 -11.37
C PHE A 97 -8.89 -5.45 -10.47
N LEU A 98 -8.54 -5.33 -9.18
CA LEU A 98 -8.66 -6.43 -8.22
C LEU A 98 -10.09 -6.96 -8.17
N LEU A 99 -11.08 -6.06 -8.00
CA LEU A 99 -12.50 -6.44 -7.95
C LEU A 99 -12.94 -7.12 -9.25
N ARG A 100 -12.49 -6.58 -10.40
CA ARG A 100 -12.77 -7.17 -11.72
C ARG A 100 -12.21 -8.59 -11.88
N VAL A 101 -11.04 -8.88 -11.32
CA VAL A 101 -10.41 -10.21 -11.37
C VAL A 101 -11.15 -11.21 -10.48
N PHE A 102 -11.67 -10.77 -9.33
CA PHE A 102 -12.46 -11.63 -8.45
C PHE A 102 -13.79 -12.07 -9.06
N ASP A 103 -14.43 -11.23 -9.87
CA ASP A 103 -15.63 -11.62 -10.65
C ASP A 103 -15.29 -12.64 -11.75
N GLY A 104 -14.13 -12.47 -12.39
CA GLY A 104 -13.73 -13.26 -13.55
C GLY A 104 -13.28 -14.68 -13.24
N GLY A 105 -13.05 -15.03 -11.97
CA GLY A 105 -12.68 -16.38 -11.52
C GLY A 105 -11.33 -16.92 -12.05
N LEU A 106 -10.50 -16.07 -12.66
CA LEU A 106 -9.26 -16.49 -13.35
C LEU A 106 -8.17 -17.00 -12.41
N LEU A 107 -8.16 -16.56 -11.15
CA LEU A 107 -7.16 -16.92 -10.14
C LEU A 107 -7.83 -17.17 -8.79
N GLN A 108 -7.24 -18.05 -7.98
CA GLN A 108 -7.66 -18.26 -6.60
C GLN A 108 -7.57 -16.95 -5.82
N ARG A 109 -8.66 -16.55 -5.14
CA ARG A 109 -8.79 -15.24 -4.49
C ARG A 109 -7.68 -14.96 -3.47
N SER A 110 -7.27 -16.00 -2.75
CA SER A 110 -6.16 -16.00 -1.78
C SER A 110 -4.79 -15.67 -2.39
N MET A 111 -4.65 -15.76 -3.72
CA MET A 111 -3.42 -15.49 -4.45
C MET A 111 -3.41 -14.11 -5.11
N VAL A 112 -4.57 -13.60 -5.51
CA VAL A 112 -4.66 -12.35 -6.28
C VAL A 112 -4.15 -11.17 -5.47
N VAL A 113 -4.55 -11.05 -4.20
CA VAL A 113 -4.18 -9.90 -3.37
C VAL A 113 -2.68 -9.87 -3.06
N PRO A 114 -2.04 -10.97 -2.60
CA PRO A 114 -0.59 -11.00 -2.43
C PRO A 114 0.17 -10.71 -3.73
N THR A 115 -0.30 -11.25 -4.86
CA THR A 115 0.33 -11.05 -6.18
C THR A 115 0.26 -9.60 -6.62
N LEU A 116 -0.89 -8.94 -6.47
CA LEU A 116 -1.03 -7.51 -6.79
C LEU A 116 -0.16 -6.64 -5.91
N ASN A 117 -0.16 -6.88 -4.59
CA ASN A 117 0.68 -6.13 -3.65
C ASN A 117 2.18 -6.28 -3.97
N LEU A 118 2.64 -7.51 -4.28
CA LEU A 118 4.02 -7.73 -4.70
C LEU A 118 4.33 -7.06 -6.05
N SER A 119 3.41 -7.13 -7.01
CA SER A 119 3.58 -6.53 -8.33
C SER A 119 3.79 -5.03 -8.25
N VAL A 120 2.98 -4.33 -7.44
CA VAL A 120 3.13 -2.89 -7.20
C VAL A 120 4.49 -2.57 -6.57
N ILE A 121 4.93 -3.36 -5.57
CA ILE A 121 6.25 -3.17 -4.93
C ILE A 121 7.38 -3.34 -5.96
N VAL A 122 7.33 -4.39 -6.77
CA VAL A 122 8.34 -4.67 -7.81
C VAL A 122 8.36 -3.56 -8.85
N LEU A 123 7.18 -3.13 -9.34
CA LEU A 123 7.06 -2.09 -10.35
C LEU A 123 7.53 -0.73 -9.82
N ALA A 124 7.14 -0.36 -8.60
CA ALA A 124 7.60 0.86 -7.94
C ALA A 124 9.11 0.84 -7.72
N THR A 125 9.66 -0.31 -7.33
CA THR A 125 11.12 -0.48 -7.17
C THR A 125 11.84 -0.36 -8.51
N LEU A 126 11.31 -0.96 -9.57
CA LEU A 126 11.88 -0.89 -10.91
C LEU A 126 11.86 0.56 -11.44
N VAL A 127 10.73 1.25 -11.32
CA VAL A 127 10.61 2.66 -11.67
C VAL A 127 11.57 3.50 -10.83
N GLY A 128 11.70 3.20 -9.52
CA GLY A 128 12.66 3.85 -8.62
C GLY A 128 14.11 3.73 -9.11
N VAL A 129 14.51 2.52 -9.47
CA VAL A 129 15.85 2.23 -10.02
C VAL A 129 16.06 2.93 -11.37
N LEU A 130 15.08 2.92 -12.27
CA LEU A 130 15.24 3.48 -13.61
C LEU A 130 15.22 5.02 -13.60
N ALA A 131 14.30 5.63 -12.83
CA ALA A 131 14.12 7.08 -12.81
C ALA A 131 15.12 7.79 -11.88
N PHE A 132 15.45 7.19 -10.73
CA PHE A 132 16.27 7.83 -9.70
C PHE A 132 17.62 7.14 -9.49
N LYS A 133 17.88 6.01 -10.15
CA LYS A 133 19.08 5.16 -9.93
C LYS A 133 19.25 4.74 -8.47
N ASP A 134 18.16 4.70 -7.72
CA ASP A 134 18.16 4.31 -6.32
C ASP A 134 18.04 2.79 -6.21
N ILE A 135 19.15 2.15 -5.82
CA ILE A 135 19.22 0.69 -5.76
C ILE A 135 18.70 0.25 -4.39
N PRO A 136 17.65 -0.60 -4.35
CA PRO A 136 17.10 -1.06 -3.08
C PRO A 136 18.17 -1.78 -2.25
N GLY A 137 18.17 -1.48 -0.94
CA GLY A 137 19.08 -2.10 0.02
C GLY A 137 18.98 -3.63 0.02
N LYS A 138 20.06 -4.31 0.47
CA LYS A 138 20.13 -5.79 0.47
C LYS A 138 18.92 -6.45 1.15
N LYS A 139 18.43 -5.87 2.26
CA LYS A 139 17.28 -6.38 3.02
C LYS A 139 15.98 -6.33 2.21
N ALA A 140 15.72 -5.24 1.49
CA ALA A 140 14.53 -5.10 0.66
C ALA A 140 14.53 -6.09 -0.52
N ARG A 141 15.70 -6.29 -1.15
CA ARG A 141 15.87 -7.28 -2.22
C ARG A 141 15.57 -8.71 -1.75
N TRP A 142 16.08 -9.09 -0.58
CA TRP A 142 15.77 -10.39 0.02
C TRP A 142 14.27 -10.53 0.35
N GLY A 143 13.63 -9.47 0.85
CA GLY A 143 12.19 -9.45 1.09
C GLY A 143 11.36 -9.68 -0.18
N VAL A 144 11.68 -8.97 -1.26
CA VAL A 144 11.01 -9.13 -2.57
C VAL A 144 11.25 -10.52 -3.14
N ALA A 145 12.49 -11.03 -3.08
CA ALA A 145 12.81 -12.38 -3.55
C ALA A 145 12.06 -13.47 -2.76
N LEU A 146 12.00 -13.34 -1.43
CA LEU A 146 11.28 -14.28 -0.57
C LEU A 146 9.77 -14.24 -0.83
N ALA A 147 9.19 -13.04 -1.00
CA ALA A 147 7.78 -12.87 -1.34
C ALA A 147 7.46 -13.50 -2.71
N ALA A 148 8.31 -13.29 -3.72
CA ALA A 148 8.16 -13.89 -5.03
C ALA A 148 8.22 -15.43 -4.98
N LEU A 149 9.15 -16.00 -4.20
CA LEU A 149 9.24 -17.44 -3.99
C LEU A 149 8.01 -18.00 -3.27
N ALA A 150 7.50 -17.31 -2.25
CA ALA A 150 6.30 -17.74 -1.54
C ALA A 150 5.06 -17.78 -2.44
N ILE A 151 4.85 -16.73 -3.24
CA ILE A 151 3.73 -16.69 -4.21
C ILE A 151 3.91 -17.75 -5.30
N GLY A 152 5.14 -17.95 -5.79
CA GLY A 152 5.44 -19.00 -6.76
C GLY A 152 5.18 -20.40 -6.22
N ALA A 153 5.53 -20.67 -4.96
CA ALA A 153 5.22 -21.94 -4.30
C ALA A 153 3.71 -22.16 -4.14
N MET A 154 2.96 -21.10 -3.80
CA MET A 154 1.50 -21.15 -3.73
C MET A 154 0.85 -21.45 -5.08
N MET A 155 1.47 -21.04 -6.21
CA MET A 155 0.96 -21.35 -7.56
C MET A 155 1.23 -22.78 -7.99
N ALA A 156 2.23 -23.41 -7.39
CA ALA A 156 2.64 -24.77 -7.73
C ALA A 156 1.90 -25.85 -6.91
N LEU A 157 1.16 -25.45 -5.87
CA LEU A 157 0.38 -26.31 -4.98
C LEU A 157 -1.10 -26.34 -5.39
#